data_AF-A0A8S3UQ53-F1
#
_entry.id   AF-A0A8S3UQ53-F1
#
_cell.length_a   1.000
_cell.length_b   1.000
_cell.length_c   1.000
_cell.angle_alpha   90.00
_cell.angle_beta   90.00
_cell.angle_gamma   90.00
#
_symmetry.space_group_name_H-M   'P 1'
#
loop_
_entity.id
_entity.type
_entity.pdbx_description
1 polymer ?
#
loop_
_entity_poly.entity_id
_entity_poly.type
_entity_poly.pdbx_seq_one_letter_code
_entity_poly.pdbx_strand_id
1 'polypeptide(L)'
;MIIKDVTGKILPAVDVLKLAVKYLVNHLITTLEKQGRDIRHDEMNWVLTVPDSFTATDILKLSAEWAGIQPDHLVLVPESVSAFVYCQTTLPQASFAFSHVKPEYMVVDIGGIAADITVFKYDNYQLIQRFHTTGTDCGGRLMKSAQTSITKCIFCDNPGIYHCTECKSAFCQHCRIKHDKLPIRKTHSVTDLKEIDPSAFSSNAMCLSHKSEFIYFCTRCHVLICGRCVTTEHKGHDITDIKTVADGYRRTAENNISELKVAVTKLSNAVGQMTEIDKPIIKRTSESKMAEINAAVNKITKAVSFTQENKLDEEQSQFDMEMEEFQYDLNNKERIYKHQKNICESLVRLMHVSHDITFITSYETLKEIFMTLVITLHQEEKKKYTSLIRRGMFRKLLMQLCLILK
;
A
#
# COMPACT_ATOMS: atom_id res chain seq x y z
N MET A 1 8.43 -12.01 10.30
CA MET A 1 8.71 -10.57 10.55
C MET A 1 7.44 -9.92 11.09
N ILE A 2 7.53 -9.17 12.19
CA ILE A 2 6.42 -8.40 12.76
C ILE A 2 6.65 -6.93 12.42
N ILE A 3 5.61 -6.25 11.91
CA ILE A 3 5.62 -4.83 11.57
C ILE A 3 4.86 -4.08 12.66
N LYS A 4 5.39 -2.93 13.08
CA LYS A 4 4.75 -2.01 14.02
C LYS A 4 4.30 -0.77 13.25
N ASP A 5 3.02 -0.41 13.36
CA ASP A 5 2.50 0.80 12.73
C ASP A 5 2.84 2.07 13.53
N VAL A 6 2.48 3.24 12.98
CA VAL A 6 2.73 4.55 13.60
C VAL A 6 1.95 4.79 14.90
N THR A 7 0.89 4.00 15.16
CA THR A 7 0.11 4.03 16.41
C THR A 7 0.66 3.05 17.45
N GLY A 8 1.66 2.25 17.06
CA GLY A 8 2.32 1.26 17.89
C GLY A 8 1.67 -0.11 17.89
N LYS A 9 0.62 -0.35 17.09
CA LYS A 9 0.02 -1.67 16.92
C LYS A 9 0.95 -2.56 16.09
N ILE A 10 0.95 -3.85 16.41
CA ILE A 10 1.81 -4.84 15.77
C ILE A 10 0.98 -5.81 14.94
N LEU A 11 1.48 -6.13 13.74
CA LEU A 11 0.88 -7.12 12.84
C LEU A 11 1.99 -7.92 12.14
N PRO A 12 1.82 -9.23 11.89
CA PRO A 12 2.75 -9.96 11.04
C PRO A 12 2.81 -9.35 9.63
N ALA A 13 4.01 -9.23 9.07
CA ALA A 13 4.23 -8.66 7.74
C ALA A 13 3.43 -9.37 6.63
N VAL A 14 3.28 -10.70 6.78
CA VAL A 14 2.51 -11.54 5.86
C VAL A 14 1.03 -11.16 5.87
N ASP A 15 0.47 -10.85 7.03
CA ASP A 15 -0.94 -10.48 7.15
C ASP A 15 -1.19 -9.09 6.58
N VAL A 16 -0.25 -8.17 6.74
CA VAL A 16 -0.31 -6.84 6.10
C VAL A 16 -0.37 -6.99 4.57
N LEU A 17 0.50 -7.83 3.99
CA LEU A 17 0.53 -8.08 2.55
C LEU A 17 -0.75 -8.73 2.04
N LYS A 18 -1.25 -9.77 2.74
CA LYS A 18 -2.52 -10.43 2.43
C LYS A 18 -3.69 -9.44 2.40
N LEU A 19 -3.79 -8.60 3.43
CA LEU A 19 -4.84 -7.60 3.54
C LEU A 19 -4.73 -6.53 2.44
N ALA A 20 -3.51 -6.09 2.11
CA ALA A 20 -3.28 -5.11 1.05
C ALA A 20 -3.68 -5.65 -0.33
N VAL A 21 -3.23 -6.86 -0.68
CA VAL A 21 -3.59 -7.50 -1.97
C VAL A 21 -5.09 -7.71 -2.06
N LYS A 22 -5.73 -8.25 -1.02
CA LYS A 22 -7.19 -8.43 -0.98
C LYS A 22 -7.96 -7.14 -1.11
N TYR A 23 -7.50 -6.06 -0.45
CA TYR A 23 -8.12 -4.76 -0.58
C TYR A 23 -8.08 -4.25 -2.02
N LEU A 24 -6.91 -4.29 -2.68
CA LEU A 24 -6.75 -3.82 -4.05
C LEU A 24 -7.60 -4.62 -5.03
N VAL A 25 -7.61 -5.95 -4.89
CA VAL A 25 -8.42 -6.88 -5.69
C VAL A 25 -9.91 -6.55 -5.54
N ASN A 26 -10.43 -6.50 -4.31
CA ASN A 26 -11.83 -6.18 -4.06
C ASN A 26 -12.20 -4.78 -4.56
N HIS A 27 -11.32 -3.80 -4.36
CA HIS A 27 -11.53 -2.43 -4.81
C HIS A 27 -11.66 -2.37 -6.33
N LEU A 28 -10.80 -3.07 -7.07
CA LEU A 28 -10.87 -3.12 -8.54
C LEU A 28 -12.17 -3.76 -9.02
N ILE A 29 -12.55 -4.94 -8.49
CA ILE A 29 -13.79 -5.62 -8.87
C ILE A 29 -15.01 -4.75 -8.59
N THR A 30 -15.10 -4.20 -7.37
CA THR A 30 -16.19 -3.29 -7.00
C THR A 30 -16.25 -2.07 -7.92
N THR A 31 -15.10 -1.58 -8.39
CA THR A 31 -15.03 -0.45 -9.33
C THR A 31 -15.52 -0.85 -10.72
N LEU A 32 -15.18 -2.04 -11.21
CA LEU A 32 -15.61 -2.56 -12.50
C LEU A 32 -17.13 -2.86 -12.53
N GLU A 33 -17.65 -3.48 -11.47
CA GLU A 33 -19.09 -3.73 -11.30
C GLU A 33 -19.88 -2.41 -11.36
N LYS A 34 -19.40 -1.37 -10.66
CA LYS A 34 -19.99 -0.02 -10.70
C LYS A 34 -19.93 0.64 -12.08
N GLN A 35 -19.01 0.21 -12.94
CA GLN A 35 -18.91 0.66 -14.34
C GLN A 35 -19.74 -0.19 -15.31
N GLY A 36 -20.57 -1.11 -14.79
CA GLY A 36 -21.40 -2.01 -15.59
C GLY A 36 -20.61 -3.11 -16.29
N ARG A 37 -19.38 -3.39 -15.83
CA ARG A 37 -18.55 -4.50 -16.30
C ARG A 37 -18.57 -5.59 -15.24
N ASP A 38 -19.37 -6.61 -15.48
CA ASP A 38 -19.37 -7.84 -14.68
C ASP A 38 -18.23 -8.72 -15.18
N ILE A 39 -17.06 -8.60 -14.55
CA ILE A 39 -15.85 -9.36 -14.89
C ILE A 39 -15.49 -10.22 -13.70
N ARG A 40 -15.43 -11.53 -13.89
CA ARG A 40 -15.10 -12.46 -12.81
C ARG A 40 -13.59 -12.58 -12.61
N HIS A 41 -13.17 -12.98 -11.40
CA HIS A 41 -11.75 -13.17 -11.08
C HIS A 41 -11.00 -14.10 -12.04
N ASP A 42 -11.67 -15.14 -12.53
CA ASP A 42 -11.15 -16.16 -13.44
C ASP A 42 -11.10 -15.71 -14.91
N GLU A 43 -11.64 -14.54 -15.22
CA GLU A 43 -11.57 -13.94 -16.56
C GLU A 43 -10.44 -12.90 -16.68
N MET A 44 -9.73 -12.61 -15.57
CA MET A 44 -8.67 -11.61 -15.51
C MET A 44 -7.32 -12.27 -15.32
N ASN A 45 -6.33 -11.84 -16.10
CA ASN A 45 -4.92 -12.12 -15.80
C ASN A 45 -4.39 -11.04 -14.87
N TRP A 46 -4.00 -11.44 -13.67
CA TRP A 46 -3.48 -10.57 -12.63
C TRP A 46 -1.96 -10.44 -12.75
N VAL A 47 -1.50 -9.21 -12.90
CA VAL A 47 -0.06 -8.90 -12.90
C VAL A 47 0.26 -8.18 -11.59
N LEU A 48 1.05 -8.83 -10.73
CA LEU A 48 1.54 -8.23 -9.50
C LEU A 48 3.01 -7.88 -9.68
N THR A 49 3.35 -6.61 -9.46
CA THR A 49 4.73 -6.17 -9.53
C THR A 49 5.48 -6.53 -8.25
N VAL A 50 6.74 -6.96 -8.40
CA VAL A 50 7.62 -7.27 -7.28
C VAL A 50 8.91 -6.46 -7.37
N PRO A 51 9.52 -6.05 -6.24
CA PRO A 51 10.81 -5.39 -6.29
C PRO A 51 11.86 -6.30 -6.97
N ASP A 52 12.78 -5.71 -7.72
CA ASP A 52 13.73 -6.45 -8.56
C ASP A 52 14.66 -7.38 -7.76
N SER A 53 14.88 -7.08 -6.47
CA SER A 53 15.71 -7.88 -5.55
C SER A 53 14.89 -8.73 -4.54
N PHE A 54 13.59 -8.90 -4.75
CA PHE A 54 12.70 -9.48 -3.72
C PHE A 54 12.71 -11.00 -3.73
N THR A 55 13.24 -11.61 -2.66
CA THR A 55 13.34 -13.07 -2.50
C THR A 55 12.09 -13.73 -1.92
N ALA A 56 11.09 -12.96 -1.49
CA ALA A 56 9.87 -13.48 -0.86
C ALA A 56 8.66 -13.56 -1.82
N THR A 57 8.90 -13.97 -3.07
CA THR A 57 7.86 -14.19 -4.08
C THR A 57 6.76 -15.13 -3.62
N ASP A 58 7.09 -16.13 -2.79
CA ASP A 58 6.13 -17.10 -2.29
C ASP A 58 5.09 -16.48 -1.35
N ILE A 59 5.48 -15.45 -0.60
CA ILE A 59 4.55 -14.72 0.28
C ILE A 59 3.54 -13.93 -0.54
N LEU A 60 3.97 -13.34 -1.67
CA LEU A 60 3.07 -12.63 -2.58
C LEU A 60 2.11 -13.58 -3.30
N LYS A 61 2.58 -14.75 -3.76
CA LYS A 61 1.71 -15.79 -4.33
C LYS A 61 0.65 -16.23 -3.33
N LEU A 62 1.07 -16.58 -2.12
CA LEU A 62 0.16 -16.95 -1.03
C LEU A 62 -0.85 -15.83 -0.71
N SER A 63 -0.42 -14.57 -0.81
CA SER A 63 -1.28 -13.42 -0.55
C SER A 63 -2.31 -13.19 -1.67
N ALA A 64 -1.91 -13.41 -2.92
CA ALA A 64 -2.78 -13.34 -4.09
C ALA A 64 -3.81 -14.46 -4.11
N GLU A 65 -3.40 -15.71 -3.82
CA GLU A 65 -4.30 -16.85 -3.67
C GLU A 65 -5.32 -16.60 -2.56
N TRP A 66 -4.88 -16.10 -1.41
CA TRP A 66 -5.77 -15.74 -0.30
C TRP A 66 -6.76 -14.60 -0.66
N ALA A 67 -6.38 -13.74 -1.59
CA ALA A 67 -7.23 -12.69 -2.15
C ALA A 67 -8.22 -13.19 -3.23
N GLY A 68 -8.20 -14.49 -3.58
CA GLY A 68 -9.09 -15.09 -4.58
C GLY A 68 -8.53 -15.09 -6.00
N ILE A 69 -7.25 -14.75 -6.19
CA ILE A 69 -6.58 -14.85 -7.49
C ILE A 69 -6.15 -16.30 -7.70
N GLN A 70 -6.59 -16.92 -8.80
CA GLN A 70 -6.17 -18.27 -9.16
C GLN A 70 -4.69 -18.29 -9.59
N PRO A 71 -3.88 -19.28 -9.19
CA PRO A 71 -2.47 -19.37 -9.57
C PRO A 71 -2.23 -19.32 -11.08
N ASP A 72 -3.11 -19.95 -11.87
CA ASP A 72 -3.01 -20.00 -13.34
C ASP A 72 -3.25 -18.64 -14.01
N HIS A 73 -3.85 -17.70 -13.27
CA HIS A 73 -4.15 -16.35 -13.71
C HIS A 73 -3.22 -15.31 -13.07
N LEU A 74 -2.20 -15.73 -12.32
CA LEU A 74 -1.27 -14.84 -11.63
C LEU A 74 0.11 -14.83 -12.29
N VAL A 75 0.55 -13.63 -12.67
CA VAL A 75 1.92 -13.39 -13.13
C VAL A 75 2.60 -12.41 -12.20
N LEU A 76 3.72 -12.84 -11.58
CA LEU A 76 4.60 -11.93 -10.85
C LEU A 76 5.63 -11.36 -11.82
N VAL A 77 5.73 -10.04 -11.87
CA VAL A 77 6.62 -9.35 -12.80
C VAL A 77 7.50 -8.38 -12.01
N PRO A 78 8.82 -8.35 -12.22
CA PRO A 78 9.66 -7.36 -11.56
C PRO A 78 9.28 -5.94 -11.98
N GLU A 79 9.36 -4.97 -11.06
CA GLU A 79 8.92 -3.58 -11.27
C GLU A 79 9.56 -2.94 -12.51
N SER A 80 10.86 -3.17 -12.74
CA SER A 80 11.53 -2.66 -13.94
C SER A 80 11.00 -3.26 -15.25
N VAL A 81 10.51 -4.50 -15.24
CA VAL A 81 9.89 -5.13 -16.42
C VAL A 81 8.51 -4.55 -16.67
N SER A 82 7.72 -4.33 -15.62
CA SER A 82 6.41 -3.68 -15.74
C SER A 82 6.54 -2.25 -16.28
N ALA A 83 7.51 -1.48 -15.76
CA ALA A 83 7.81 -0.14 -16.25
C ALA A 83 8.25 -0.14 -17.72
N PHE A 84 9.09 -1.10 -18.11
CA PHE A 84 9.53 -1.26 -19.48
C PHE A 84 8.36 -1.51 -20.46
N VAL A 85 7.48 -2.47 -20.14
CA VAL A 85 6.30 -2.78 -20.98
C VAL A 85 5.40 -1.56 -21.11
N TYR A 86 5.13 -0.87 -20.00
CA TYR A 86 4.33 0.36 -20.02
C TYR A 86 4.91 1.44 -20.93
N CYS A 87 6.23 1.66 -20.89
CA CYS A 87 6.92 2.61 -21.76
C CYS A 87 6.81 2.23 -23.25
N GLN A 88 6.87 0.94 -23.58
CA GLN A 88 6.70 0.48 -24.96
C GLN A 88 5.29 0.66 -25.50
N THR A 89 4.26 0.47 -24.66
CA THR A 89 2.86 0.47 -25.10
C THR A 89 2.21 1.85 -25.09
N THR A 90 2.74 2.80 -24.30
CA THR A 90 1.99 4.01 -23.91
C THR A 90 2.68 5.31 -24.32
N LEU A 91 4.00 5.33 -24.53
CA LEU A 91 4.70 6.53 -24.98
C LEU A 91 4.60 6.65 -26.51
N PRO A 92 4.18 7.81 -27.06
CA PRO A 92 4.28 8.03 -28.50
C PRO A 92 5.75 7.89 -28.91
N GLN A 93 6.00 7.18 -30.01
CA GLN A 93 7.31 7.11 -30.67
C GLN A 93 7.70 8.50 -31.19
N ALA A 94 8.05 9.42 -30.29
CA ALA A 94 8.39 10.77 -30.65
C ALA A 94 9.63 11.22 -29.87
N SER A 95 10.66 11.56 -30.65
CA SER A 95 11.80 12.41 -30.29
C SER A 95 13.08 11.76 -29.80
N PHE A 96 13.55 10.66 -30.41
CA PHE A 96 15.00 10.41 -30.48
C PHE A 96 15.41 10.11 -31.91
N ALA A 97 15.68 11.18 -32.66
CA ALA A 97 16.39 11.10 -33.91
C ALA A 97 17.88 10.83 -33.63
N PHE A 98 18.29 9.56 -33.54
CA PHE A 98 19.68 9.17 -33.72
C PHE A 98 19.78 7.78 -34.36
N SER A 99 20.23 7.78 -35.63
CA SER A 99 21.14 6.82 -36.27
C SER A 99 21.22 5.40 -35.69
N HIS A 100 20.78 4.39 -36.47
CA HIS A 100 21.29 3.01 -36.63
C HIS A 100 22.01 2.26 -35.48
N VAL A 101 21.78 2.59 -34.21
CA VAL A 101 22.34 1.85 -33.07
C VAL A 101 21.20 1.10 -32.37
N LYS A 102 21.34 -0.23 -32.27
CA LYS A 102 20.39 -1.14 -31.61
C LYS A 102 19.99 -0.59 -30.23
N PRO A 103 18.69 -0.51 -29.88
CA PRO A 103 18.31 0.10 -28.62
C PRO A 103 18.57 -0.87 -27.46
N GLU A 104 19.58 -0.56 -26.65
CA GLU A 104 19.72 -1.07 -25.30
C GLU A 104 18.89 -0.14 -24.39
N TYR A 105 17.82 -0.65 -23.78
CA TYR A 105 16.93 0.14 -22.92
C TYR A 105 17.37 -0.01 -21.47
N MET A 106 17.46 1.11 -20.74
CA MET A 106 17.82 1.13 -19.32
C MET A 106 16.64 1.64 -18.51
N VAL A 107 16.18 0.83 -17.55
CA VAL A 107 15.18 1.22 -16.57
C VAL A 107 15.91 1.49 -15.25
N VAL A 108 15.64 2.67 -14.68
CA VAL A 108 16.21 3.13 -13.41
C VAL A 108 15.08 3.34 -12.43
N ASP A 109 14.96 2.43 -11.46
CA ASP A 109 14.04 2.57 -10.34
C ASP A 109 14.77 3.26 -9.18
N ILE A 110 14.22 4.38 -8.71
CA ILE A 110 14.76 5.22 -7.64
C ILE A 110 13.77 5.31 -6.47
N GLY A 111 12.68 4.54 -6.48
CA GLY A 111 11.64 4.57 -5.45
C GLY A 111 12.05 4.01 -4.08
N GLY A 112 13.17 3.28 -4.02
CA GLY A 112 13.62 2.54 -2.83
C GLY A 112 14.84 3.12 -2.08
N ILE A 113 15.36 2.33 -1.13
CA ILE A 113 16.59 2.63 -0.36
C ILE A 113 17.85 2.58 -1.26
N ALA A 114 17.81 1.81 -2.35
CA ALA A 114 18.81 1.77 -3.41
C ALA A 114 18.16 2.19 -4.74
N ALA A 115 19.00 2.63 -5.68
CA ALA A 115 18.60 2.75 -7.07
C ALA A 115 18.89 1.42 -7.78
N ASP A 116 17.86 0.82 -8.35
CA ASP A 116 17.95 -0.43 -9.10
C ASP A 116 17.95 -0.13 -10.59
N ILE A 117 19.03 -0.56 -11.24
CA ILE A 117 19.24 -0.34 -12.67
C ILE A 117 19.12 -1.69 -13.38
N THR A 118 18.19 -1.76 -14.33
CA THR A 118 18.03 -2.91 -15.22
C THR A 118 18.25 -2.47 -16.66
N VAL A 119 19.19 -3.12 -17.35
CA VAL A 119 19.45 -2.90 -18.78
C VAL A 119 18.93 -4.09 -19.59
N PHE A 120 18.15 -3.78 -20.63
CA PHE A 120 17.58 -4.73 -21.57
C PHE A 120 18.30 -4.62 -22.91
N LYS A 121 18.83 -5.74 -23.41
CA LYS A 121 19.47 -5.84 -24.71
C LYS A 121 18.62 -6.64 -25.69
N TYR A 122 18.37 -6.05 -26.86
CA TYR A 122 17.54 -6.62 -27.93
C TYR A 122 18.34 -7.00 -29.18
N ASP A 123 17.90 -8.05 -29.85
CA ASP A 123 18.22 -8.33 -31.26
C ASP A 123 16.95 -8.78 -31.96
N ASN A 124 16.66 -8.19 -33.13
CA ASN A 124 15.47 -8.49 -33.93
C ASN A 124 14.16 -8.54 -33.12
N TYR A 125 13.93 -7.54 -32.26
CA TYR A 125 12.74 -7.43 -31.39
C TYR A 125 12.56 -8.57 -30.38
N GLN A 126 13.56 -9.43 -30.21
CA GLN A 126 13.60 -10.41 -29.12
C GLN A 126 14.55 -9.92 -28.03
N LEU A 127 14.08 -9.99 -26.79
CA LEU A 127 14.90 -9.72 -25.61
C LEU A 127 15.90 -10.85 -25.46
N ILE A 128 17.19 -10.57 -25.62
CA ILE A 128 18.23 -11.60 -25.52
C ILE A 128 18.87 -11.61 -24.14
N GLN A 129 18.98 -10.45 -23.48
CA GLN A 129 19.74 -10.35 -22.25
C GLN A 129 19.23 -9.26 -21.32
N ARG A 130 19.12 -9.62 -20.05
CA ARG A 130 18.80 -8.72 -18.94
C ARG A 130 20.02 -8.61 -18.04
N PHE A 131 20.50 -7.39 -17.83
CA PHE A 131 21.55 -7.11 -16.85
C PHE A 131 20.93 -6.43 -15.64
N HIS A 132 21.03 -7.08 -14.50
CA HIS A 132 20.63 -6.50 -13.22
C HIS A 132 21.87 -5.94 -12.54
N THR A 133 21.87 -4.62 -12.29
CA THR A 133 22.80 -3.99 -11.35
C THR A 133 21.99 -3.53 -10.14
N THR A 134 21.92 -4.40 -9.13
CA THR A 134 21.34 -4.07 -7.82
C THR A 134 22.34 -3.21 -7.05
N GLY A 135 21.84 -2.17 -6.39
CA GLY A 135 22.60 -1.53 -5.31
C GLY A 135 23.66 -0.52 -5.74
N THR A 136 23.37 0.32 -6.73
CA THR A 136 24.09 1.61 -6.75
C THR A 136 23.61 2.44 -5.56
N ASP A 137 24.55 2.97 -4.78
CA ASP A 137 24.27 3.72 -3.54
C ASP A 137 23.56 5.07 -3.78
N CYS A 138 23.15 5.33 -5.03
CA CYS A 138 22.45 6.53 -5.52
C CYS A 138 20.99 6.66 -5.04
N GLY A 139 20.41 5.63 -4.41
CA GLY A 139 19.13 5.72 -3.70
C GLY A 139 19.24 6.43 -2.33
N GLY A 140 18.20 6.36 -1.50
CA GLY A 140 18.12 7.07 -0.20
C GLY A 140 19.26 6.84 0.81
N ARG A 141 20.20 5.91 0.54
CA ARG A 141 21.44 5.69 1.30
C ARG A 141 22.43 6.86 1.22
N LEU A 142 22.63 7.49 0.05
CA LEU A 142 23.64 8.55 -0.11
C LEU A 142 23.31 9.85 0.65
N MET A 143 22.04 10.12 0.99
CA MET A 143 21.73 11.26 1.86
C MET A 143 22.34 11.12 3.27
N LYS A 144 22.69 9.90 3.71
CA LYS A 144 23.41 9.67 4.97
C LYS A 144 24.94 9.59 4.79
N SER A 145 25.44 9.07 3.67
CA SER A 145 26.89 8.88 3.44
C SER A 145 27.60 10.01 2.69
N ALA A 146 26.89 10.87 1.95
CA ALA A 146 27.46 12.10 1.38
C ALA A 146 27.81 13.16 2.45
N GLN A 147 27.36 12.96 3.70
CA GLN A 147 27.74 13.76 4.85
C GLN A 147 29.12 13.38 5.45
N THR A 148 29.78 12.32 4.95
CA THR A 148 30.97 11.69 5.56
C THR A 148 32.31 11.88 4.84
N SER A 149 32.46 12.92 4.00
CA SER A 149 33.78 13.42 3.56
C SER A 149 34.30 14.60 4.40
N ILE A 150 33.79 14.72 5.64
CA ILE A 150 34.38 15.54 6.71
C ILE A 150 35.32 14.63 7.49
N THR A 151 36.54 15.09 7.79
CA THR A 151 37.57 14.39 8.57
C THR A 151 36.94 13.51 9.64
N LYS A 152 36.99 12.17 9.50
CA LYS A 152 36.25 11.28 10.41
C LYS A 152 36.76 11.40 11.85
N CYS A 153 35.86 11.29 12.81
CA CYS A 153 36.24 11.18 14.22
C CYS A 153 37.11 9.93 14.43
N ILE A 154 38.24 10.06 15.14
CA ILE A 154 39.14 8.91 15.39
C ILE A 154 38.49 7.78 16.21
N PHE A 155 37.40 8.07 16.93
CA PHE A 155 36.75 7.12 17.83
C PHE A 155 35.37 6.64 17.34
N CYS A 156 34.83 7.16 16.24
CA CYS A 156 33.54 6.73 15.68
C CYS A 156 33.34 7.23 14.24
N ASP A 157 32.32 6.73 13.55
CA ASP A 157 32.03 7.13 12.15
C ASP A 157 31.40 8.52 11.99
N ASN A 158 31.21 9.28 13.07
CA ASN A 158 30.67 10.63 12.98
C ASN A 158 31.69 11.61 12.36
N PRO A 159 31.23 12.68 11.67
CA PRO A 159 32.08 13.78 11.22
C PRO A 159 32.89 14.38 12.38
N GLY A 160 34.21 14.44 12.20
CA GLY A 160 35.13 15.12 13.10
C GLY A 160 35.17 16.61 12.78
N ILE A 161 34.56 17.40 13.66
CA ILE A 161 34.46 18.86 13.54
C ILE A 161 35.42 19.60 14.49
N TYR A 162 36.14 18.87 15.34
CA TYR A 162 37.18 19.41 16.22
C TYR A 162 38.52 18.75 15.90
N HIS A 163 39.61 19.52 15.89
CA HIS A 163 40.97 19.01 15.71
C HIS A 163 41.81 19.23 16.97
N CYS A 164 42.53 18.20 17.43
CA CYS A 164 43.52 18.34 18.49
C CYS A 164 44.92 18.45 17.88
N THR A 165 45.65 19.51 18.19
CA THR A 165 46.99 19.76 17.66
C THR A 165 48.02 18.73 18.12
N GLU A 166 47.93 18.29 19.37
CA GLU A 166 48.87 17.34 19.96
C GLU A 166 48.55 15.90 19.53
N CYS A 167 47.26 15.54 19.45
CA CYS A 167 46.84 14.22 18.98
C CYS A 167 46.79 14.09 17.46
N LYS A 168 46.92 15.18 16.71
CA LYS A 168 46.83 15.23 15.24
C LYS A 168 45.60 14.51 14.68
N SER A 169 44.51 14.54 15.42
CA SER A 169 43.31 13.73 15.19
C SER A 169 42.07 14.58 15.24
N ALA A 170 41.05 14.20 14.46
CA ALA A 170 39.75 14.86 14.49
C ALA A 170 38.76 14.13 15.40
N PHE A 171 37.84 14.88 16.01
CA PHE A 171 36.85 14.40 16.95
C PHE A 171 35.48 15.01 16.63
N CYS A 172 34.42 14.21 16.76
CA CYS A 172 33.06 14.74 16.83
C CYS A 172 32.83 15.41 18.19
N GLN A 173 31.77 16.21 18.31
CA GLN A 173 31.43 16.91 19.56
C GLN A 173 31.41 15.99 20.78
N HIS A 174 30.85 14.79 20.65
CA HIS A 174 30.76 13.83 21.75
C HIS A 174 32.12 13.23 22.14
N CYS A 175 32.95 12.91 21.15
CA CYS A 175 34.27 12.32 21.39
C CYS A 175 35.29 13.35 21.89
N ARG A 176 35.13 14.63 21.54
CA ARG A 176 35.89 15.74 22.14
C ARG A 176 35.71 15.78 23.65
N ILE A 177 34.47 15.76 24.14
CA ILE A 177 34.19 15.85 25.58
C ILE A 177 34.88 14.71 26.35
N LYS A 178 34.95 13.51 25.75
CA LYS A 178 35.69 12.38 26.34
C LYS A 178 37.19 12.58 26.29
N HIS A 179 37.70 13.10 25.17
CA HIS A 179 39.10 13.45 25.00
C HIS A 179 39.58 14.44 26.09
N ASP A 180 38.82 15.51 26.33
CA ASP A 180 39.18 16.60 27.25
C ASP A 180 39.13 16.17 28.74
N LYS A 181 38.32 15.16 29.06
CA LYS A 181 38.19 14.62 30.42
C LYS A 181 39.37 13.76 30.86
N LEU A 182 40.22 13.30 29.92
CA LEU A 182 41.37 12.48 30.26
C LEU A 182 42.46 13.33 30.92
N PRO A 183 42.95 12.97 32.13
CA PRO A 183 43.90 13.80 32.89
C PRO A 183 45.16 14.19 32.11
N ILE A 184 45.67 13.28 31.29
CA ILE A 184 46.89 13.44 30.47
C ILE A 184 46.68 14.42 29.30
N ARG A 185 45.42 14.67 28.89
CA ARG A 185 45.07 15.43 27.69
C ARG A 185 44.47 16.80 27.98
N LYS A 186 44.40 17.20 29.26
CA LYS A 186 43.88 18.51 29.67
C LYS A 186 44.71 19.69 29.13
N THR A 187 45.96 19.45 28.75
CA THR A 187 46.86 20.45 28.17
C THR A 187 46.83 20.47 26.65
N HIS A 188 46.04 19.61 26.01
CA HIS A 188 45.93 19.59 24.56
C HIS A 188 45.04 20.74 24.07
N SER A 189 45.44 21.39 22.99
CA SER A 189 44.62 22.39 22.31
C SER A 189 43.71 21.70 21.31
N VAL A 190 42.39 21.86 21.53
CA VAL A 190 41.35 21.30 20.67
C VAL A 190 40.55 22.46 20.07
N THR A 191 40.67 22.67 18.77
CA THR A 191 40.04 23.77 18.03
C THR A 191 38.89 23.26 17.16
N ASP A 192 37.83 24.06 17.02
CA ASP A 192 36.79 23.80 16.03
C ASP A 192 37.37 24.03 14.64
N LEU A 193 37.16 23.09 13.70
CA LEU A 193 37.65 23.19 12.32
C LEU A 193 37.14 24.46 11.61
N LYS A 194 36.03 25.05 12.07
CA LYS A 194 35.50 26.33 11.56
C LYS A 194 36.21 27.56 12.12
N GLU A 195 36.86 27.43 13.28
CA GLU A 195 37.51 28.52 14.03
C GLU A 195 39.03 28.42 14.00
N ILE A 196 39.58 27.47 13.23
CA ILE A 196 41.01 27.38 12.99
C ILE A 196 41.47 28.65 12.29
N ASP A 197 42.15 29.52 13.05
CA ASP A 197 42.91 30.63 12.49
C ASP A 197 44.13 30.05 11.76
N PRO A 198 44.24 30.23 10.43
CA PRO A 198 45.38 29.74 9.66
C PRO A 198 46.73 30.27 10.17
N SER A 199 46.73 31.41 10.88
CA SER A 199 47.91 32.02 11.47
C SER A 199 48.37 31.37 12.78
N ALA A 200 47.52 30.54 13.42
CA ALA A 200 47.88 29.79 14.62
C ALA A 200 48.80 28.59 14.34
N PHE A 201 48.92 28.16 13.07
CA PHE A 201 49.90 27.17 12.66
C PHE A 201 51.26 27.84 12.42
N SER A 202 52.03 28.00 13.49
CA SER A 202 53.42 28.47 13.37
C SER A 202 54.24 27.53 12.47
N SER A 203 54.94 28.12 11.50
CA SER A 203 55.77 27.46 10.48
C SER A 203 57.05 26.80 11.00
N ASN A 204 57.21 26.63 12.32
CA ASN A 204 58.43 26.10 12.93
C ASN A 204 58.53 24.57 12.83
N ALA A 205 57.77 23.94 11.93
CA ALA A 205 57.80 22.49 11.73
C ALA A 205 59.16 22.09 11.13
N MET A 206 59.92 21.31 11.89
CA MET A 206 61.22 20.79 11.49
C MET A 206 61.18 19.28 11.30
N CYS A 207 62.07 18.77 10.44
CA CYS A 207 62.33 17.35 10.33
C CYS A 207 62.79 16.79 11.67
N LEU A 208 62.07 15.79 12.20
CA LEU A 208 62.35 15.21 13.51
C LEU A 208 63.70 14.47 13.55
N SER A 209 64.04 13.75 12.48
CA SER A 209 65.27 12.96 12.39
C SER A 209 66.53 13.82 12.30
N HIS A 210 66.42 15.01 11.69
CA HIS A 210 67.59 15.83 11.35
C HIS A 210 67.59 17.21 12.02
N LYS A 211 66.50 17.62 12.69
CA LYS A 211 66.32 18.96 13.26
C LYS A 211 66.64 20.06 12.25
N SER A 212 66.06 19.95 11.05
CA SER A 212 66.27 20.88 9.94
C SER A 212 64.95 21.21 9.26
N GLU A 213 64.88 22.36 8.62
CA GLU A 213 63.68 22.80 7.89
C GLU A 213 63.32 21.83 6.76
N PHE A 214 62.02 21.71 6.53
CA PHE A 214 61.51 21.00 5.36
C PHE A 214 61.69 21.88 4.13
N ILE A 215 62.32 21.33 3.09
CA ILE A 215 62.63 22.06 1.85
C ILE A 215 61.99 21.33 0.65
N TYR A 216 61.82 20.01 0.74
CA TYR A 216 61.30 19.21 -0.35
C TYR A 216 60.10 18.35 0.07
N PHE A 217 59.38 17.84 -0.91
CA PHE A 217 58.30 16.88 -0.77
C PHE A 217 58.65 15.63 -1.55
N CYS A 218 58.65 14.48 -0.90
CA CYS A 218 58.82 13.20 -1.58
C CYS A 218 57.46 12.77 -2.16
N THR A 219 57.31 12.83 -3.48
CA THR A 219 56.03 12.50 -4.15
C THR A 219 55.72 11.01 -4.07
N ARG A 220 56.73 10.15 -4.00
CA ARG A 220 56.55 8.71 -3.80
C ARG A 220 55.99 8.37 -2.41
N CYS A 221 56.48 9.04 -1.37
CA CYS A 221 56.12 8.75 0.03
C CYS A 221 55.02 9.67 0.57
N HIS A 222 54.65 10.72 -0.17
CA HIS A 222 53.70 11.76 0.23
C HIS A 222 54.03 12.44 1.58
N VAL A 223 55.30 12.77 1.81
CA VAL A 223 55.77 13.42 3.05
C VAL A 223 56.72 14.59 2.79
N LEU A 224 56.72 15.57 3.69
CA LEU A 224 57.70 16.66 3.72
C LEU A 224 59.06 16.14 4.21
N ILE A 225 60.14 16.56 3.56
CA ILE A 225 61.49 16.10 3.87
C ILE A 225 62.50 17.28 3.86
N CYS A 226 63.56 17.18 4.68
CA CYS A 226 64.67 18.14 4.66
C CYS A 226 65.76 17.71 3.66
N GLY A 227 66.74 18.57 3.40
CA GLY A 227 67.84 18.24 2.47
C GLY A 227 68.65 17.00 2.84
N ARG A 228 68.76 16.65 4.12
CA ARG A 228 69.44 15.42 4.57
C ARG A 228 68.64 14.15 4.28
N CYS A 229 67.31 14.20 4.38
CA CYS A 229 66.45 13.05 4.06
C CYS A 229 66.60 12.59 2.61
N VAL A 230 66.93 13.51 1.69
CA VAL A 230 67.13 13.22 0.26
C VAL A 230 68.26 12.21 0.03
N THR A 231 69.35 12.30 0.79
CA THR A 231 70.51 11.44 0.62
C THR A 231 70.50 10.24 1.56
N THR A 232 69.62 10.22 2.56
CA THR A 232 69.45 9.14 3.52
C THR A 232 68.22 8.29 3.20
N GLU A 233 67.11 8.49 3.91
CA GLU A 233 65.91 7.63 3.88
C GLU A 233 65.14 7.69 2.56
N HIS A 234 65.27 8.78 1.80
CA HIS A 234 64.57 8.99 0.53
C HIS A 234 65.51 8.96 -0.69
N LYS A 235 66.68 8.31 -0.55
CA LYS A 235 67.66 8.20 -1.64
C LYS A 235 67.05 7.47 -2.83
N GLY A 236 67.02 8.14 -3.98
CA GLY A 236 66.47 7.59 -5.23
C GLY A 236 64.94 7.65 -5.33
N HIS A 237 64.27 8.39 -4.46
CA HIS A 237 62.84 8.70 -4.62
C HIS A 237 62.64 9.99 -5.45
N ASP A 238 61.44 10.14 -6.01
CA ASP A 238 61.01 11.36 -6.67
C ASP A 238 60.77 12.48 -5.64
N ILE A 239 61.44 13.61 -5.85
CA ILE A 239 61.52 14.73 -4.91
C ILE A 239 61.22 16.02 -5.66
N THR A 240 60.31 16.81 -5.11
CA THR A 240 59.87 18.09 -5.68
C THR A 240 59.99 19.19 -4.63
N ASP A 241 60.21 20.43 -5.06
CA ASP A 241 60.19 21.59 -4.18
C ASP A 241 58.81 21.78 -3.52
N ILE A 242 58.79 22.10 -2.22
CA ILE A 242 57.55 22.27 -1.44
C ILE A 242 56.67 23.35 -2.05
N LYS A 243 57.25 24.45 -2.55
CA LYS A 243 56.49 25.56 -3.13
C LYS A 243 55.73 25.11 -4.36
N THR A 244 56.37 24.33 -5.24
CA THR A 244 55.72 23.80 -6.44
C THR A 244 54.56 22.86 -6.09
N VAL A 245 54.73 21.98 -5.11
CA VAL A 245 53.67 21.07 -4.66
C VAL A 245 52.53 21.86 -4.00
N ALA A 246 52.86 22.83 -3.14
CA ALA A 246 51.89 23.68 -2.48
C ALA A 246 51.06 24.50 -3.48
N ASP A 247 51.70 25.10 -4.49
CA ASP A 247 51.02 25.84 -5.55
C ASP A 247 50.10 24.91 -6.36
N GLY A 248 50.55 23.69 -6.67
CA GLY A 248 49.72 22.67 -7.32
C GLY A 248 48.49 22.30 -6.49
N TYR A 249 48.66 21.98 -5.20
CA TYR A 249 47.55 21.66 -4.30
C TYR A 249 46.60 22.84 -4.10
N ARG A 250 47.10 24.09 -4.05
CA ARG A 250 46.26 25.29 -4.00
C ARG A 250 45.37 25.40 -5.23
N ARG A 251 45.93 25.23 -6.45
CA ARG A 251 45.13 25.25 -7.69
C ARG A 251 44.07 24.14 -7.73
N THR A 252 44.44 22.91 -7.34
CA THR A 252 43.47 21.80 -7.27
C THR A 252 42.36 22.12 -6.25
N ALA A 253 42.71 22.67 -5.09
CA ALA A 253 41.73 23.08 -4.09
C ALA A 253 40.82 24.20 -4.61
N GLU A 254 41.37 25.22 -5.28
CA GLU A 254 40.60 26.30 -5.90
C GLU A 254 39.59 25.79 -6.92
N ASN A 255 40.01 24.89 -7.81
CA ASN A 255 39.12 24.25 -8.78
C ASN A 255 38.00 23.46 -8.08
N ASN A 256 38.35 22.58 -7.13
CA ASN A 256 37.37 21.80 -6.39
C ASN A 256 36.39 22.68 -5.60
N ILE A 257 36.86 23.77 -5.00
CA ILE A 257 36.02 24.75 -4.29
C ILE A 257 35.07 25.44 -5.27
N SER A 258 35.54 25.80 -6.46
CA SER A 258 34.71 26.44 -7.48
C SER A 258 33.57 25.52 -7.93
N GLU A 259 33.87 24.25 -8.21
CA GLU A 259 32.87 23.24 -8.58
C GLU A 259 31.88 22.98 -7.44
N LEU A 260 32.39 22.86 -6.21
CA LEU A 260 31.56 22.66 -5.02
C LEU A 260 30.61 23.84 -4.79
N LYS A 261 31.07 25.09 -4.97
CA LYS A 261 30.22 26.27 -4.87
C LYS A 261 29.07 26.23 -5.87
N VAL A 262 29.34 25.85 -7.12
CA VAL A 262 28.29 25.71 -8.15
C VAL A 262 27.29 24.63 -7.75
N ALA A 263 27.75 23.48 -7.28
CA ALA A 263 26.90 22.38 -6.83
C ALA A 263 26.01 22.78 -5.64
N VAL A 264 26.58 23.46 -4.63
CA VAL A 264 25.86 23.94 -3.45
C VAL A 264 24.77 24.94 -3.85
N THR A 265 25.06 25.88 -4.74
CA THR A 265 24.05 26.84 -5.23
C THR A 265 22.90 26.15 -5.96
N LYS A 266 23.20 25.16 -6.82
CA LYS A 266 22.16 24.37 -7.51
C LYS A 266 21.27 23.63 -6.52
N LEU A 267 21.88 22.99 -5.51
CA LEU A 267 21.17 22.30 -4.43
C LEU A 267 20.29 23.27 -3.63
N SER A 268 20.82 24.44 -3.28
CA SER A 268 20.06 25.47 -2.56
C SER A 268 18.83 25.92 -3.35
N ASN A 269 18.96 26.13 -4.65
CA ASN A 269 17.85 26.54 -5.51
C ASN A 269 16.80 25.43 -5.63
N ALA A 270 17.21 24.17 -5.79
CA ALA A 270 16.31 23.03 -5.85
C ALA A 270 15.53 22.86 -4.53
N VAL A 271 16.22 22.98 -3.38
CA VAL A 271 15.57 22.96 -2.06
C VAL A 271 14.55 24.10 -1.94
N GLY A 272 14.92 25.32 -2.36
CA GLY A 272 14.01 26.46 -2.41
C GLY A 272 12.74 26.15 -3.20
N GLN A 273 12.88 25.68 -4.45
CA GLN A 273 11.74 25.28 -5.29
C GLN A 273 10.87 24.21 -4.65
N MET A 274 11.47 23.15 -4.11
CA MET A 274 10.73 22.07 -3.45
C MET A 274 9.92 22.57 -2.24
N THR A 275 10.48 23.52 -1.47
CA THR A 275 9.82 24.06 -0.28
C THR A 275 8.75 25.09 -0.58
N GLU A 276 8.99 25.97 -1.55
CA GLU A 276 8.14 27.13 -1.84
C GLU A 276 7.06 26.83 -2.89
N ILE A 277 7.35 25.92 -3.84
CA ILE A 277 6.49 25.64 -4.99
C ILE A 277 5.88 24.25 -4.87
N ASP A 278 6.70 23.20 -4.80
CA ASP A 278 6.19 21.83 -4.92
C ASP A 278 5.36 21.42 -3.70
N LYS A 279 5.85 21.71 -2.49
CA LYS A 279 5.17 21.37 -1.24
C LYS A 279 3.74 21.94 -1.15
N PRO A 280 3.48 23.24 -1.40
CA PRO A 280 2.11 23.75 -1.37
C PRO A 280 1.24 23.22 -2.52
N ILE A 281 1.80 22.99 -3.71
CA ILE A 281 1.06 22.38 -4.84
C ILE A 281 0.61 20.97 -4.47
N ILE A 282 1.51 20.12 -3.96
CA ILE A 282 1.18 18.75 -3.54
C ILE A 282 0.08 18.78 -2.47
N LYS A 283 0.19 19.67 -1.48
CA LYS A 283 -0.82 19.82 -0.43
C LYS A 283 -2.20 20.21 -1.01
N ARG A 284 -2.27 21.24 -1.86
CA ARG A 284 -3.52 21.71 -2.47
C ARG A 284 -4.15 20.64 -3.38
N THR A 285 -3.33 19.98 -4.20
CA THR A 285 -3.81 18.89 -5.07
C THR A 285 -4.38 17.74 -4.25
N SER A 286 -3.70 17.35 -3.16
CA SER A 286 -4.20 16.33 -2.25
C SER A 286 -5.53 16.73 -1.62
N GLU A 287 -5.64 17.95 -1.10
CA GLU A 287 -6.87 18.47 -0.48
C GLU A 287 -8.04 18.52 -1.50
N SER A 288 -7.79 18.95 -2.73
CA SER A 288 -8.77 18.95 -3.82
C SER A 288 -9.27 17.54 -4.13
N LYS A 289 -8.34 16.57 -4.25
CA LYS A 289 -8.70 15.18 -4.53
C LYS A 289 -9.51 14.55 -3.39
N MET A 290 -9.18 14.87 -2.13
CA MET A 290 -9.97 14.43 -0.98
C MET A 290 -11.39 15.03 -1.00
N ALA A 291 -11.54 16.30 -1.39
CA ALA A 291 -12.85 16.93 -1.53
C ALA A 291 -13.69 16.28 -2.63
N GLU A 292 -13.09 15.96 -3.79
CA GLU A 292 -13.75 15.23 -4.88
C GLU A 292 -14.25 13.84 -4.42
N ILE A 293 -13.41 13.10 -3.69
CA ILE A 293 -13.77 11.78 -3.13
C ILE A 293 -14.93 11.93 -2.16
N ASN A 294 -14.86 12.87 -1.22
CA ASN A 294 -15.92 13.09 -0.24
C ASN A 294 -17.25 13.49 -0.90
N ALA A 295 -17.20 14.32 -1.95
CA ALA A 295 -18.38 14.67 -2.73
C ALA A 295 -19.00 13.46 -3.44
N ALA A 296 -18.18 12.57 -4.00
CA ALA A 296 -18.64 11.33 -4.63
C ALA A 296 -19.27 10.37 -3.61
N VAL A 297 -18.65 10.18 -2.44
CA VAL A 297 -19.19 9.37 -1.34
C VAL A 297 -20.54 9.90 -0.87
N ASN A 298 -20.69 11.22 -0.71
CA ASN A 298 -21.94 11.84 -0.30
C ASN A 298 -23.07 11.62 -1.34
N LYS A 299 -22.75 11.66 -2.64
CA LYS A 299 -23.72 11.36 -3.70
C LYS A 299 -24.19 9.91 -3.65
N ILE A 300 -23.25 8.97 -3.51
CA ILE A 300 -23.57 7.53 -3.42
C ILE A 300 -24.42 7.25 -2.18
N THR A 301 -24.05 7.80 -1.03
CA THR A 301 -24.79 7.61 0.22
C THR A 301 -26.25 8.05 0.09
N LYS A 302 -26.50 9.21 -0.53
CA LYS A 302 -27.86 9.71 -0.80
C LYS A 302 -28.64 8.81 -1.77
N ALA A 303 -28.00 8.31 -2.81
CA ALA A 303 -28.65 7.41 -3.77
C ALA A 303 -29.03 6.08 -3.11
N VAL A 304 -28.16 5.54 -2.25
CA VAL A 304 -28.42 4.30 -1.50
C VAL A 304 -29.56 4.49 -0.51
N SER A 305 -29.57 5.58 0.28
CA SER A 305 -30.64 5.83 1.24
C SER A 305 -32.00 6.00 0.56
N PHE A 306 -32.05 6.73 -0.55
CA PHE A 306 -33.28 6.89 -1.34
C PHE A 306 -33.78 5.56 -1.90
N THR A 307 -32.87 4.73 -2.44
CA THR A 307 -33.24 3.41 -2.97
C THR A 307 -33.75 2.48 -1.87
N GLN A 308 -33.15 2.55 -0.68
CA GLN A 308 -33.56 1.77 0.48
C GLN A 308 -34.96 2.18 0.96
N GLU A 309 -35.24 3.47 1.09
CA GLU A 309 -36.55 3.99 1.50
C GLU A 309 -37.65 3.51 0.53
N ASN A 310 -37.44 3.69 -0.79
CA ASN A 310 -38.44 3.25 -1.78
C ASN A 310 -38.71 1.74 -1.73
N LYS A 311 -37.68 0.91 -1.58
CA LYS A 311 -37.88 -0.55 -1.49
C LYS A 311 -38.61 -0.97 -0.21
N LEU A 312 -38.36 -0.28 0.90
CA LEU A 312 -39.08 -0.54 2.15
C LEU A 312 -40.56 -0.17 2.01
N ASP A 313 -40.86 0.96 1.36
CA ASP A 313 -42.24 1.38 1.09
C ASP A 313 -42.97 0.43 0.12
N GLU A 314 -42.28 -0.07 -0.91
CA GLU A 314 -42.83 -1.07 -1.84
C GLU A 314 -43.18 -2.39 -1.12
N GLU A 315 -42.26 -2.93 -0.33
CA GLU A 315 -42.49 -4.15 0.47
C GLU A 315 -43.60 -3.97 1.50
N GLN A 316 -43.65 -2.81 2.17
CA GLN A 316 -44.70 -2.50 3.13
C GLN A 316 -46.07 -2.43 2.44
N SER A 317 -46.16 -1.76 1.29
CA SER A 317 -47.40 -1.67 0.51
C SER A 317 -47.85 -3.04 0.01
N GLN A 318 -46.92 -3.90 -0.41
CA GLN A 318 -47.25 -5.26 -0.82
C GLN A 318 -47.77 -6.09 0.37
N PHE A 319 -47.11 -6.01 1.52
CA PHE A 319 -47.55 -6.68 2.73
C PHE A 319 -48.96 -6.23 3.15
N ASP A 320 -49.23 -4.92 3.12
CA ASP A 320 -50.53 -4.37 3.50
C ASP A 320 -51.64 -4.89 2.56
N MET A 321 -51.40 -4.93 1.24
CA MET A 321 -52.34 -5.51 0.27
C MET A 321 -52.59 -7.00 0.51
N GLU A 322 -51.54 -7.80 0.76
CA GLU A 322 -51.68 -9.25 1.05
C GLU A 322 -52.45 -9.48 2.37
N MET A 323 -52.23 -8.62 3.37
CA MET A 323 -52.93 -8.68 4.65
C MET A 323 -54.42 -8.32 4.52
N GLU A 324 -54.77 -7.33 3.71
CA GLU A 324 -56.16 -6.99 3.40
C GLU A 324 -56.89 -8.14 2.69
N GLU A 325 -56.25 -8.77 1.69
CA GLU A 325 -56.81 -9.95 1.01
C GLU A 325 -57.02 -11.11 1.99
N PHE A 326 -56.01 -11.40 2.83
CA PHE A 326 -56.11 -12.44 3.84
C PHE A 326 -57.25 -12.17 4.84
N GLN A 327 -57.39 -10.93 5.29
CA GLN A 327 -58.44 -10.56 6.24
C GLN A 327 -59.84 -10.67 5.61
N TYR A 328 -59.98 -10.30 4.34
CA TYR A 328 -61.23 -10.48 3.59
C TYR A 328 -61.62 -11.97 3.51
N ASP A 329 -60.66 -12.83 3.15
CA ASP A 329 -60.86 -14.27 3.08
C ASP A 329 -61.24 -14.85 4.45
N LEU A 330 -60.54 -14.45 5.51
CA LEU A 330 -60.82 -14.89 6.88
C LEU A 330 -62.25 -14.53 7.31
N ASN A 331 -62.65 -13.27 7.10
CA ASN A 331 -63.99 -12.79 7.43
C ASN A 331 -65.07 -13.57 6.67
N ASN A 332 -64.84 -13.87 5.39
CA ASN A 332 -65.78 -14.66 4.60
C ASN A 332 -65.88 -16.11 5.11
N LYS A 333 -64.75 -16.72 5.49
CA LYS A 333 -64.73 -18.07 6.08
C LYS A 333 -65.43 -18.12 7.43
N GLU A 334 -65.23 -17.13 8.30
CA GLU A 334 -65.92 -17.04 9.58
C GLU A 334 -67.44 -16.91 9.39
N ARG A 335 -67.88 -16.09 8.42
CA ARG A 335 -69.30 -15.95 8.08
C ARG A 335 -69.90 -17.27 7.63
N ILE A 336 -69.21 -17.99 6.75
CA ILE A 336 -69.63 -19.33 6.30
C ILE A 336 -69.73 -20.25 7.52
N TYR A 337 -68.64 -20.42 8.28
CA TYR A 337 -68.60 -21.28 9.47
C TYR A 337 -69.75 -20.99 10.44
N LYS A 338 -70.02 -19.72 10.75
CA LYS A 338 -71.12 -19.33 11.64
C LYS A 338 -72.48 -19.75 11.10
N HIS A 339 -72.71 -19.60 9.80
CA HIS A 339 -73.94 -20.06 9.14
C HIS A 339 -74.07 -21.59 9.20
N GLN A 340 -73.00 -22.33 8.86
CA GLN A 340 -73.01 -23.81 8.91
C GLN A 340 -73.27 -24.32 10.33
N LYS A 341 -72.58 -23.74 11.33
CA LYS A 341 -72.76 -24.07 12.74
C LYS A 341 -74.20 -23.88 13.20
N ASN A 342 -74.82 -22.74 12.89
CA ASN A 342 -76.21 -22.46 13.25
C ASN A 342 -77.20 -23.46 12.64
N ILE A 343 -76.94 -23.92 11.41
CA ILE A 343 -77.78 -24.92 10.74
C ILE A 343 -77.63 -26.28 11.40
N CYS A 344 -76.39 -26.71 11.67
CA CYS A 344 -76.13 -27.95 12.40
C CYS A 344 -76.82 -27.95 13.77
N GLU A 345 -76.69 -26.88 14.55
CA GLU A 345 -77.36 -26.74 15.84
C GLU A 345 -78.89 -26.78 15.71
N SER A 346 -79.45 -26.21 14.65
CA SER A 346 -80.90 -26.24 14.40
C SER A 346 -81.39 -27.62 14.01
N LEU A 347 -80.63 -28.37 13.21
CA LEU A 347 -80.94 -29.77 12.87
C LEU A 347 -80.86 -30.68 14.10
N VAL A 348 -79.83 -30.51 14.94
CA VAL A 348 -79.71 -31.24 16.21
C VAL A 348 -80.92 -30.96 17.10
N ARG A 349 -81.37 -29.69 17.22
CA ARG A 349 -82.61 -29.36 17.95
C ARG A 349 -83.84 -30.04 17.35
N LEU A 350 -83.94 -30.08 16.02
CA LEU A 350 -85.07 -30.70 15.31
C LEU A 350 -85.19 -32.19 15.61
N MET A 351 -84.06 -32.90 15.71
CA MET A 351 -84.01 -34.34 16.04
C MET A 351 -84.63 -34.68 17.40
N HIS A 352 -84.77 -33.70 18.31
CA HIS A 352 -85.37 -33.87 19.63
C HIS A 352 -86.86 -33.50 19.68
N VAL A 353 -87.47 -33.09 18.57
CA VAL A 353 -88.91 -32.76 18.50
C VAL A 353 -89.74 -34.04 18.57
N SER A 354 -90.69 -34.11 19.51
CA SER A 354 -91.53 -35.29 19.77
C SER A 354 -92.71 -35.48 18.80
N HIS A 355 -93.05 -34.47 18.01
CA HIS A 355 -94.15 -34.50 17.05
C HIS A 355 -93.65 -34.73 15.61
N ASP A 356 -93.93 -35.91 15.07
CA ASP A 356 -93.43 -36.37 13.77
C ASP A 356 -93.80 -35.44 12.61
N ILE A 357 -95.02 -34.89 12.61
CA ILE A 357 -95.49 -33.96 11.56
C ILE A 357 -94.63 -32.68 11.55
N THR A 358 -94.31 -32.14 12.73
CA THR A 358 -93.49 -30.92 12.87
C THR A 358 -92.04 -31.19 12.48
N PHE A 359 -91.51 -32.38 12.80
CA PHE A 359 -90.20 -32.82 12.35
C PHE A 359 -90.15 -32.92 10.83
N ILE A 360 -91.08 -33.65 10.20
CA ILE A 360 -91.08 -33.87 8.75
C ILE A 360 -91.18 -32.54 7.99
N THR A 361 -92.12 -31.66 8.36
CA THR A 361 -92.31 -30.36 7.69
C THR A 361 -91.11 -29.42 7.84
N SER A 362 -90.47 -29.41 9.02
CA SER A 362 -89.28 -28.58 9.28
C SER A 362 -88.00 -29.18 8.68
N TYR A 363 -87.89 -30.50 8.63
CA TYR A 363 -86.76 -31.17 8.00
C TYR A 363 -86.82 -31.01 6.48
N GLU A 364 -88.00 -31.13 5.88
CA GLU A 364 -88.19 -30.99 4.44
C GLU A 364 -87.81 -29.58 3.94
N THR A 365 -87.98 -28.55 4.77
CA THR A 365 -87.53 -27.18 4.48
C THR A 365 -86.03 -26.99 4.67
N LEU A 366 -85.39 -27.75 5.57
CA LEU A 366 -83.96 -27.65 5.87
C LEU A 366 -83.08 -28.63 5.07
N LYS A 367 -83.64 -29.70 4.50
CA LYS A 367 -82.86 -30.78 3.86
C LYS A 367 -82.06 -30.30 2.65
N GLU A 368 -82.63 -29.41 1.84
CA GLU A 368 -81.96 -28.85 0.65
C GLU A 368 -80.76 -28.00 1.05
N ILE A 369 -80.92 -27.23 2.14
CA ILE A 369 -79.85 -26.42 2.72
C ILE A 369 -78.76 -27.33 3.30
N PHE A 370 -79.14 -28.41 3.98
CA PHE A 370 -78.22 -29.41 4.53
C PHE A 370 -77.41 -30.13 3.45
N MET A 371 -78.04 -30.57 2.37
CA MET A 371 -77.35 -31.23 1.26
C MET A 371 -76.36 -30.27 0.57
N THR A 372 -76.74 -29.00 0.40
CA THR A 372 -75.87 -27.97 -0.15
C THR A 372 -74.64 -27.70 0.75
N LEU A 373 -74.82 -27.75 2.08
CA LEU A 373 -73.73 -27.61 3.07
C LEU A 373 -72.72 -28.76 3.00
N VAL A 374 -73.20 -30.01 2.92
CA VAL A 374 -72.33 -31.19 2.85
C VAL A 374 -71.46 -31.15 1.59
N ILE A 375 -72.04 -30.75 0.45
CA ILE A 375 -71.32 -30.61 -0.82
C ILE A 375 -70.25 -29.50 -0.72
N THR A 376 -70.60 -28.34 -0.16
CA THR A 376 -69.65 -27.22 -0.03
C THR A 376 -68.50 -27.55 0.93
N LEU A 377 -68.76 -28.23 2.05
CA LEU A 377 -67.71 -28.72 2.96
C LEU A 377 -66.75 -29.69 2.26
N HIS A 378 -67.27 -30.68 1.52
CA HIS A 378 -66.46 -31.62 0.76
C HIS A 378 -65.61 -30.92 -0.32
N GLN A 379 -66.16 -29.90 -0.99
CA GLN A 379 -65.42 -29.11 -1.98
C GLN A 379 -64.33 -28.26 -1.34
N GLU A 380 -64.56 -27.69 -0.16
CA GLU A 380 -63.57 -26.91 0.58
C GLU A 380 -62.43 -27.76 1.13
N GLU A 381 -62.72 -28.95 1.69
CA GLU A 381 -61.67 -29.89 2.09
C GLU A 381 -60.80 -30.27 0.90
N LYS A 382 -61.41 -30.58 -0.25
CA LYS A 382 -60.69 -30.92 -1.48
C LYS A 382 -59.79 -29.77 -1.95
N LYS A 383 -60.25 -28.51 -1.86
CA LYS A 383 -59.46 -27.30 -2.19
C LYS A 383 -58.32 -27.03 -1.20
N LYS A 384 -58.53 -27.31 0.10
CA LYS A 384 -57.51 -27.15 1.16
C LYS A 384 -56.32 -28.08 0.90
N TYR A 385 -56.57 -29.31 0.48
CA TYR A 385 -55.51 -30.23 0.04
C TYR A 385 -54.75 -29.70 -1.19
N THR A 386 -55.44 -29.09 -2.16
CA THR A 386 -54.77 -28.52 -3.36
C THR A 386 -53.98 -27.23 -3.06
N SER A 387 -54.43 -26.39 -2.12
CA SER A 387 -53.76 -25.13 -1.78
C SER A 387 -52.56 -25.31 -0.85
N LEU A 388 -52.61 -26.27 0.09
CA LEU A 388 -51.47 -26.69 0.92
C LEU A 388 -50.32 -27.27 0.07
N ILE A 389 -50.65 -27.85 -1.09
CA ILE A 389 -49.66 -28.34 -2.06
C ILE A 389 -49.06 -27.20 -2.91
N ARG A 390 -49.77 -26.09 -3.11
CA ARG A 390 -49.31 -24.93 -3.92
C ARG A 390 -48.57 -23.86 -3.12
N ARG A 391 -48.97 -23.54 -1.89
CA ARG A 391 -48.30 -22.53 -1.05
C ARG A 391 -47.13 -23.17 -0.31
N GLY A 392 -45.96 -23.21 -0.94
CA GLY A 392 -44.70 -23.78 -0.46
C GLY A 392 -44.10 -23.20 0.84
N MET A 393 -44.87 -22.46 1.65
CA MET A 393 -44.41 -21.84 2.90
C MET A 393 -44.26 -22.82 4.08
N PHE A 394 -44.85 -24.02 4.03
CA PHE A 394 -44.72 -25.01 5.12
C PHE A 394 -43.62 -26.05 4.96
N ARG A 395 -42.86 -26.04 3.85
CA ARG A 395 -41.78 -27.02 3.62
C ARG A 395 -40.58 -26.84 4.57
N LYS A 396 -40.30 -25.62 5.04
CA LYS A 396 -39.20 -25.36 5.99
C LYS A 396 -39.56 -25.71 7.44
N LEU A 397 -40.80 -25.48 7.87
CA LEU A 397 -41.21 -25.76 9.26
C LEU A 397 -41.47 -27.26 9.51
N LEU A 398 -42.05 -27.98 8.53
CA LEU A 398 -42.31 -29.42 8.69
C LEU A 398 -41.04 -30.29 8.58
N MET A 399 -40.02 -29.87 7.83
CA MET A 399 -38.75 -30.61 7.79
C MET A 399 -37.98 -30.56 9.11
N GLN A 400 -38.11 -29.49 9.91
CA GLN A 400 -37.49 -29.43 11.24
C GLN A 400 -38.25 -30.25 12.28
N LEU A 401 -39.58 -30.36 12.19
CA LEU A 401 -40.37 -31.18 13.12
C LEU A 401 -40.26 -32.69 12.84
N CYS A 402 -40.08 -33.11 11.59
CA CYS A 402 -39.85 -34.52 11.25
C CYS A 402 -38.46 -35.05 11.66
N LEU A 403 -37.50 -34.17 11.98
CA LEU A 403 -36.16 -34.55 12.46
C LEU A 403 -36.07 -34.65 13.99
N ILE A 404 -37.11 -34.24 14.73
CA ILE A 404 -37.17 -34.34 16.21
C ILE A 404 -37.99 -35.57 16.65
N LEU A 405 -38.69 -36.25 15.73
CA LEU A 405 -39.49 -37.45 16.00
C LEU A 405 -39.07 -38.67 15.17
N LYS A 406 -37.77 -38.86 14.97
CA LYS A 406 -37.19 -40.15 14.55
C LYS A 406 -36.03 -40.55 15.43
#